data_AF-A0AAP0I7A8-F1
#
_entry.id   AF-A0AAP0I7A8-F1
#
_cell.length_a   1.000
_cell.length_b   1.000
_cell.length_c   1.000
_cell.angle_alpha   90.00
_cell.angle_beta   90.00
_cell.angle_gamma   90.00
#
_symmetry.space_group_name_H-M   'P 1'
#
loop_
_entity.id
_entity.type
_entity.pdbx_description
1 polymer ?
#
loop_
_entity_poly.entity_id
_entity_poly.type
_entity_poly.pdbx_seq_one_letter_code
_entity_poly.pdbx_strand_id
1 'polypeptide(L)'
;MTSGDLGNALAEAEEEVANIATALGENTLSLFFRLEKRDGTPKDQLSSIKKFLEELQHKREERMKEFCDIQSQIIQLHEALRCSVVDEQIVDDKNLTTKRLRELKLVLQGLQRDKKRNPIFVPVYLSVYDLHPINGSIYWLGLGLYHSGIQAVHGIKYEFGGHDSPSTGIFKGKPRECPGLMFRKSILIVRTDLGPHEVHKFMEELSKRYMRTSYNLIIKNCNYFCNDVSLRLT
;
A
#
# COMPACT_ATOMS: atom_id res chain seq x y z
N MET A 1 17.23 -37.71 26.22
CA MET A 1 16.53 -36.74 27.09
C MET A 1 16.18 -37.46 28.36
N THR A 2 16.62 -36.94 29.50
CA THR A 2 16.23 -37.44 30.82
C THR A 2 14.79 -37.01 31.14
N SER A 3 14.15 -37.62 32.14
CA SER A 3 12.80 -37.23 32.58
C SER A 3 12.71 -35.75 33.00
N GLY A 4 13.80 -35.21 33.57
CA GLY A 4 13.91 -33.80 33.96
C GLY A 4 13.98 -32.84 32.76
N ASP A 5 14.70 -33.20 31.69
CA ASP A 5 14.80 -32.37 30.48
C ASP A 5 13.44 -32.19 29.80
N LEU A 6 12.59 -33.22 29.86
CA LEU A 6 11.27 -33.21 29.22
C LEU A 6 10.27 -32.33 29.99
N GLY A 7 10.37 -32.31 31.33
CA GLY A 7 9.54 -31.45 32.19
C GLY A 7 9.85 -29.96 32.01
N ASN A 8 11.14 -29.61 31.91
CA ASN A 8 11.55 -28.22 31.66
C ASN A 8 11.08 -27.74 30.27
N ALA A 9 11.25 -28.56 29.23
CA ALA A 9 10.80 -28.23 27.88
C ALA A 9 9.26 -28.08 27.77
N LEU A 10 8.51 -28.80 28.62
CA LEU A 10 7.06 -28.67 28.70
C LEU A 10 6.66 -27.32 29.32
N ALA A 11 7.30 -26.94 30.43
CA ALA A 11 7.04 -25.67 31.12
C ALA A 11 7.38 -24.44 30.25
N GLU A 12 8.50 -24.47 29.53
CA GLU A 12 8.87 -23.39 28.59
C GLU A 12 7.81 -23.22 27.49
N ALA A 13 7.32 -24.33 26.91
CA ALA A 13 6.33 -24.28 25.86
C ALA A 13 4.94 -23.82 26.37
N GLU A 14 4.57 -24.18 27.60
CA GLU A 14 3.36 -23.69 28.26
C GLU A 14 3.44 -22.19 28.55
N GLU A 15 4.59 -21.69 28.98
CA GLU A 15 4.84 -20.26 29.17
C GLU A 15 4.74 -19.49 27.85
N GLU A 16 5.32 -20.01 26.77
CA GLU A 16 5.23 -19.40 25.44
C GLU A 16 3.77 -19.34 24.94
N VAL A 17 3.01 -20.43 25.12
CA VAL A 17 1.57 -20.46 24.82
C VAL A 17 0.82 -19.40 25.61
N ALA A 18 1.09 -19.25 26.92
CA ALA A 18 0.43 -18.25 27.77
C ALA A 18 0.76 -16.82 27.32
N ASN A 19 2.00 -16.55 26.93
CA ASN A 19 2.44 -15.26 26.43
C ASN A 19 1.75 -14.88 25.11
N ILE A 20 1.74 -15.79 24.12
CA ILE A 20 1.07 -15.57 22.83
C ILE A 20 -0.44 -15.42 23.01
N ALA A 21 -1.05 -16.26 23.84
CA ALA A 21 -2.47 -16.21 24.15
C ALA A 21 -2.87 -14.87 24.78
N THR A 22 -2.07 -14.38 25.73
CA THR A 22 -2.29 -13.08 26.38
C THR A 22 -2.20 -11.94 25.37
N ALA A 23 -1.18 -11.95 24.49
CA ALA A 23 -1.04 -10.95 23.44
C ALA A 23 -2.23 -10.95 22.46
N LEU A 24 -2.75 -12.15 22.13
CA LEU A 24 -3.95 -12.31 21.30
C LEU A 24 -5.26 -12.00 22.06
N GLY A 25 -5.24 -11.90 23.38
CA GLY A 25 -6.44 -11.77 24.21
C GLY A 25 -7.32 -13.03 24.21
N GLU A 26 -6.71 -14.21 23.99
CA GLU A 26 -7.38 -15.49 24.13
C GLU A 26 -7.64 -15.80 25.61
N ASN A 27 -8.69 -16.56 25.90
CA ASN A 27 -8.99 -16.95 27.27
C ASN A 27 -7.97 -18.01 27.76
N THR A 28 -7.03 -17.59 28.60
CA THR A 28 -5.96 -18.45 29.15
C THR A 28 -6.50 -19.65 29.91
N LEU A 29 -7.59 -19.51 30.68
CA LEU A 29 -8.22 -20.64 31.38
C LEU A 29 -8.73 -21.70 30.41
N SER A 30 -9.36 -21.28 29.30
CA SER A 30 -9.82 -22.23 28.27
C SER A 30 -8.67 -22.95 27.57
N LEU A 31 -7.50 -22.30 27.48
CA LEU A 31 -6.29 -22.88 26.92
C LEU A 31 -5.65 -23.86 27.89
N PHE A 32 -5.53 -23.51 29.16
CA PHE A 32 -5.07 -24.43 30.20
C PHE A 32 -5.96 -25.68 30.29
N PHE A 33 -7.30 -25.55 30.22
CA PHE A 33 -8.18 -26.72 30.14
C PHE A 33 -7.97 -27.59 28.89
N ARG A 34 -7.57 -27.00 27.75
CA ARG A 34 -7.18 -27.76 26.53
C ARG A 34 -5.80 -28.42 26.68
N LEU A 35 -4.94 -27.89 27.54
CA LEU A 35 -3.62 -28.43 27.85
C LEU A 35 -3.70 -29.54 28.92
N GLU A 36 -4.58 -29.40 29.92
CA GLU A 36 -4.78 -30.38 31.01
C GLU A 36 -5.48 -31.67 30.57
N LYS A 37 -6.35 -31.62 29.56
CA LYS A 37 -7.11 -32.78 29.05
C LYS A 37 -6.28 -33.82 28.26
N ARG A 38 -4.97 -33.92 28.50
CA ARG A 38 -4.05 -34.73 27.69
C ARG A 38 -3.67 -36.03 28.40
N ASP A 39 -4.39 -37.09 28.07
CA ASP A 39 -4.01 -38.46 28.42
C ASP A 39 -2.88 -38.96 27.49
N GLY A 40 -1.79 -39.48 28.05
CA GLY A 40 -0.69 -40.06 27.26
C GLY A 40 0.68 -40.00 27.94
N THR A 41 1.73 -40.44 27.22
CA THR A 41 3.10 -40.32 27.73
C THR A 41 3.56 -38.85 27.68
N PRO A 42 4.53 -38.43 28.51
CA PRO A 42 5.07 -37.06 28.48
C PRO A 42 5.56 -36.61 27.09
N LYS A 43 5.97 -37.54 26.24
CA LYS A 43 6.41 -37.27 24.86
C LYS A 43 5.23 -36.93 23.93
N ASP A 44 4.08 -37.57 24.14
CA ASP A 44 2.85 -37.31 23.37
C ASP A 44 2.22 -35.96 23.76
N GLN A 45 2.30 -35.63 25.05
CA GLN A 45 1.90 -34.32 25.59
C GLN A 45 2.75 -33.19 24.99
N LEU A 46 4.07 -33.38 24.91
CA LEU A 46 4.98 -32.40 24.30
C LEU A 46 4.71 -32.21 22.81
N SER A 47 4.49 -33.29 22.05
CA SER A 47 4.12 -33.23 20.62
C SER A 47 2.84 -32.43 20.39
N SER A 48 1.82 -32.67 21.23
CA SER A 48 0.55 -31.96 21.17
C SER A 48 0.67 -30.47 21.55
N ILE A 49 1.59 -30.10 22.45
CA ILE A 49 1.82 -28.70 22.84
C ILE A 49 2.52 -27.97 21.71
N LYS A 50 3.53 -28.60 21.10
CA LYS A 50 4.26 -28.01 19.97
C LYS A 50 3.34 -27.69 18.80
N LYS A 51 2.50 -28.65 18.40
CA LYS A 51 1.51 -28.42 17.33
C LYS A 51 0.57 -27.26 17.66
N PHE A 52 0.12 -27.18 18.90
CA PHE A 52 -0.77 -26.11 19.34
C PHE A 52 -0.07 -24.74 19.40
N LEU A 53 1.20 -24.72 19.81
CA LEU A 53 2.04 -23.53 19.79
C LEU A 53 2.25 -23.03 18.35
N GLU A 54 2.53 -23.93 17.40
CA GLU A 54 2.63 -23.58 15.97
C GLU A 54 1.33 -22.96 15.44
N GLU A 55 0.16 -23.52 15.81
CA GLU A 55 -1.15 -22.94 15.45
C GLU A 55 -1.33 -21.51 16.01
N LEU A 56 -0.91 -21.27 17.27
CA LEU A 56 -0.99 -19.96 17.89
C LEU A 56 0.01 -18.95 17.30
N GLN A 57 1.22 -19.38 16.99
CA GLN A 57 2.24 -18.56 16.33
C GLN A 57 1.75 -18.10 14.96
N HIS A 58 1.22 -19.02 14.14
CA HIS A 58 0.62 -18.69 12.85
C HIS A 58 -0.52 -17.67 13.01
N LYS A 59 -1.42 -17.88 13.96
CA LYS A 59 -2.52 -16.95 14.26
C LYS A 59 -2.01 -15.57 14.69
N ARG A 60 -0.93 -15.52 15.47
CA ARG A 60 -0.26 -14.27 15.86
C ARG A 60 0.32 -13.54 14.66
N GLU A 61 0.97 -14.25 13.73
CA GLU A 61 1.52 -13.67 12.51
C GLU A 61 0.44 -13.10 11.60
N GLU A 62 -0.66 -13.84 11.37
CA GLU A 62 -1.79 -13.34 10.57
C GLU A 62 -2.40 -12.08 11.20
N ARG A 63 -2.58 -12.08 12.52
CA ARG A 63 -3.09 -10.91 13.26
C ARG A 63 -2.15 -9.73 13.18
N MET A 64 -0.85 -9.96 13.32
CA MET A 64 0.17 -8.92 13.20
C MET A 64 0.07 -8.25 11.82
N LYS A 65 -0.03 -9.06 10.76
CA LYS A 65 -0.19 -8.55 9.40
C LYS A 65 -1.46 -7.70 9.25
N GLU A 66 -2.59 -8.16 9.78
CA GLU A 66 -3.85 -7.41 9.72
C GLU A 66 -3.77 -6.06 10.47
N PHE A 67 -3.12 -6.03 11.63
CA PHE A 67 -2.90 -4.79 12.38
C PHE A 67 -2.02 -3.81 11.61
N CYS A 68 -0.89 -4.27 11.07
CA CYS A 68 0.02 -3.47 10.25
C CYS A 68 -0.71 -2.88 9.04
N ASP A 69 -1.51 -3.69 8.34
CA ASP A 69 -2.28 -3.26 7.16
C ASP A 69 -3.31 -2.18 7.52
N ILE A 70 -4.02 -2.33 8.64
CA ILE A 70 -5.03 -1.35 9.10
C ILE A 70 -4.37 -0.05 9.56
N GLN A 71 -3.29 -0.14 10.35
CA GLN A 71 -2.59 1.06 10.83
C GLN A 71 -1.95 1.82 9.66
N SER A 72 -1.37 1.12 8.69
CA SER A 72 -0.86 1.74 7.46
C SER A 72 -1.97 2.50 6.73
N GLN A 73 -3.16 1.91 6.58
CA GLN A 73 -4.31 2.60 5.99
C GLN A 73 -4.78 3.83 6.78
N ILE A 74 -4.81 3.74 8.11
CA ILE A 74 -5.17 4.87 8.99
C ILE A 74 -4.18 6.02 8.81
N ILE A 75 -2.87 5.74 8.86
CA ILE A 75 -1.81 6.74 8.67
C ILE A 75 -1.95 7.43 7.31
N GLN A 76 -2.14 6.66 6.24
CA GLN A 76 -2.32 7.20 4.88
C GLN A 76 -3.55 8.10 4.77
N LEU A 77 -4.67 7.73 5.41
CA LEU A 77 -5.88 8.55 5.41
C LEU A 77 -5.71 9.84 6.22
N HIS A 78 -5.01 9.78 7.35
CA HIS A 78 -4.71 10.98 8.13
C HIS A 78 -3.84 11.97 7.36
N GLU A 79 -2.79 11.48 6.69
CA GLU A 79 -1.95 12.30 5.83
C GLU A 79 -2.76 12.94 4.70
N ALA A 80 -3.64 12.15 4.06
CA ALA A 80 -4.51 12.64 2.99
C ALA A 80 -5.52 13.69 3.49
N LEU A 81 -6.04 13.57 4.71
CA LEU A 81 -7.02 14.48 5.30
C LEU A 81 -6.40 15.73 5.95
N ARG A 82 -5.07 15.77 6.15
CA ARG A 82 -4.38 16.79 6.96
C ARG A 82 -5.02 16.99 8.34
N CYS A 83 -5.71 15.98 8.86
CA CYS A 83 -6.32 16.03 10.18
C CYS A 83 -5.21 15.88 11.22
N SER A 84 -4.93 16.96 11.95
CA SER A 84 -4.08 16.91 13.14
C SER A 84 -4.74 16.03 14.21
N VAL A 85 -3.91 15.23 14.88
CA VAL A 85 -4.21 14.25 15.94
C VAL A 85 -4.56 12.85 15.42
N VAL A 86 -3.54 12.07 15.09
CA VAL A 86 -3.45 10.72 15.67
C VAL A 86 -2.30 10.78 16.63
N ASP A 87 -2.59 10.54 17.90
CA ASP A 87 -1.56 10.21 18.87
C ASP A 87 -0.73 9.07 18.28
N GLU A 88 0.56 9.30 18.07
CA GLU A 88 1.52 8.33 17.55
C GLU A 88 1.62 7.14 18.52
N GLN A 89 0.66 6.22 18.46
CA GLN A 89 0.81 4.89 19.03
C GLN A 89 0.69 3.86 17.91
N ILE A 90 1.78 3.84 17.15
CA ILE A 90 2.66 2.67 16.94
C ILE A 90 2.03 1.38 17.46
N VAL A 91 1.90 0.40 16.57
CA VAL A 91 1.59 -1.02 16.84
C VAL A 91 2.14 -1.41 18.22
N ASP A 92 1.27 -1.59 19.22
CA ASP A 92 1.71 -2.28 20.43
C ASP A 92 1.73 -3.77 20.07
N ASP A 93 2.92 -4.28 19.71
CA ASP A 93 3.15 -5.70 19.41
C ASP A 93 2.68 -6.61 20.56
N LYS A 94 2.46 -6.06 21.76
CA LYS A 94 1.97 -6.75 22.95
C LYS A 94 0.44 -6.79 23.05
N ASN A 95 -0.30 -5.99 22.28
CA ASN A 95 -1.76 -5.89 22.33
C ASN A 95 -2.40 -6.15 20.97
N LEU A 96 -2.25 -7.39 20.51
CA LEU A 96 -2.95 -7.92 19.36
C LEU A 96 -4.33 -8.43 19.79
N THR A 97 -5.11 -7.76 20.64
CA THR A 97 -6.43 -8.29 21.07
C THR A 97 -7.51 -8.09 20.00
N THR A 98 -8.55 -8.93 19.97
CA THR A 98 -9.66 -8.78 19.00
C THR A 98 -10.48 -7.50 19.26
N LYS A 99 -10.52 -7.06 20.52
CA LYS A 99 -11.12 -5.78 20.92
C LYS A 99 -10.37 -4.61 20.27
N ARG A 100 -9.04 -4.58 20.39
CA ARG A 100 -8.22 -3.52 19.79
C ARG A 100 -8.34 -3.50 18.26
N LEU A 101 -8.36 -4.67 17.63
CA LEU A 101 -8.60 -4.79 16.19
C LEU A 101 -9.94 -4.17 15.77
N ARG A 102 -11.01 -4.41 16.55
CA ARG A 102 -12.34 -3.83 16.31
C ARG A 102 -12.31 -2.30 16.43
N GLU A 103 -11.66 -1.76 17.46
CA GLU A 103 -11.49 -0.31 17.64
C GLU A 103 -10.79 0.33 16.44
N LEU A 104 -9.67 -0.25 15.99
CA LEU A 104 -8.94 0.24 14.81
C LEU A 104 -9.79 0.19 13.53
N LYS A 105 -10.56 -0.89 13.34
CA LYS A 105 -11.51 -0.99 12.21
C LYS A 105 -12.58 0.10 12.26
N LEU A 106 -13.09 0.44 13.45
CA LEU A 106 -14.06 1.52 13.61
C LEU A 106 -13.44 2.89 13.30
N VAL A 107 -12.22 3.14 13.75
CA VAL A 107 -11.47 4.36 13.41
C VAL A 107 -11.28 4.47 11.89
N LEU A 108 -10.82 3.39 11.25
CA LEU A 108 -10.66 3.34 9.79
C LEU A 108 -11.97 3.65 9.05
N GLN A 109 -13.08 3.05 9.46
CA GLN A 109 -14.39 3.31 8.88
C GLN A 109 -14.86 4.76 9.08
N GLY A 110 -14.57 5.35 10.25
CA GLY A 110 -14.83 6.76 10.52
C GLY A 110 -14.07 7.67 9.56
N LEU A 111 -12.77 7.48 9.44
CA LEU A 111 -11.91 8.27 8.55
C LEU A 111 -12.31 8.13 7.07
N GLN A 112 -12.65 6.93 6.62
CA GLN A 112 -13.17 6.71 5.27
C GLN A 112 -14.48 7.45 5.04
N ARG A 113 -15.38 7.49 6.04
CA ARG A 113 -16.63 8.24 5.97
C ARG A 113 -16.37 9.74 5.90
N ASP A 114 -15.43 10.25 6.69
CA ASP A 114 -15.09 11.66 6.71
C ASP A 114 -14.42 12.10 5.41
N LYS A 115 -13.54 11.27 4.84
CA LYS A 115 -12.99 11.47 3.49
C LYS A 115 -14.08 11.55 2.43
N LYS A 116 -15.10 10.69 2.50
CA LYS A 116 -16.24 10.73 1.56
C LYS A 116 -17.12 11.97 1.76
N ARG A 117 -17.25 12.47 2.98
CA ARG A 117 -18.06 13.66 3.29
C ARG A 117 -17.37 14.95 2.87
N ASN A 118 -16.06 15.04 3.10
CA ASN A 118 -15.25 16.22 2.81
C ASN A 118 -14.01 15.82 1.97
N PRO A 119 -14.20 15.47 0.68
CA PRO A 119 -13.08 15.11 -0.18
C PRO A 119 -12.15 16.31 -0.38
N ILE A 120 -10.86 16.10 -0.14
CA ILE A 120 -9.83 17.09 -0.44
C ILE A 120 -9.35 16.85 -1.87
N PHE A 121 -9.63 17.81 -2.73
CA PHE A 121 -9.24 17.75 -4.13
C PHE A 121 -7.83 18.32 -4.35
N VAL A 122 -6.95 17.51 -4.93
CA VAL A 122 -5.58 17.88 -5.28
C VAL A 122 -5.48 18.14 -6.78
N PRO A 123 -4.82 19.22 -7.23
CA PRO A 123 -4.65 19.50 -8.65
C PRO A 123 -3.69 18.51 -9.32
N VAL A 124 -4.06 18.07 -10.53
CA VAL A 124 -3.24 17.26 -11.43
C VAL A 124 -2.88 18.09 -12.65
N TYR A 125 -1.59 18.16 -12.97
CA TYR A 125 -1.08 18.99 -14.07
C TYR A 125 -0.56 18.13 -15.22
N LEU A 126 -0.78 18.58 -16.45
CA LEU A 126 -0.12 18.09 -17.64
C LEU A 126 1.16 18.90 -17.86
N SER A 127 2.32 18.26 -17.82
CA SER A 127 3.59 18.85 -18.23
C SER A 127 3.77 18.66 -19.74
N VAL A 128 3.96 19.75 -20.48
CA VAL A 128 4.14 19.74 -21.93
C VAL A 128 5.58 20.11 -22.27
N TYR A 129 6.19 19.32 -23.16
CA TYR A 129 7.56 19.51 -23.65
C TYR A 129 7.57 19.57 -25.18
N ASP A 130 8.46 20.37 -25.73
CA ASP A 130 8.69 20.43 -27.18
C ASP A 130 9.63 19.29 -27.60
N LEU A 131 9.13 18.38 -28.46
CA LEU A 131 9.95 17.30 -29.03
C LEU A 131 10.97 17.80 -30.05
N HIS A 132 10.67 18.93 -30.70
CA HIS A 132 11.52 19.49 -31.74
C HIS A 132 11.49 21.01 -31.71
N PRO A 133 12.64 21.70 -31.88
CA PRO A 133 12.71 23.16 -31.90
C PRO A 133 11.81 23.82 -32.95
N ILE A 134 11.52 23.10 -34.04
CA ILE A 134 10.61 23.57 -35.12
C ILE A 134 9.22 23.92 -34.61
N ASN A 135 8.79 23.41 -33.45
CA ASN A 135 7.51 23.75 -32.84
C ASN A 135 7.28 25.26 -32.78
N GLY A 136 8.33 26.07 -32.54
CA GLY A 136 8.19 27.53 -32.55
C GLY A 136 7.70 28.07 -33.89
N SER A 137 8.22 27.53 -35.00
CA SER A 137 7.94 27.97 -36.37
C SER A 137 6.64 27.40 -36.95
N ILE A 138 6.14 26.26 -36.46
CA ILE A 138 4.88 25.66 -36.94
C ILE A 138 3.70 25.90 -36.01
N TYR A 139 3.94 26.46 -34.82
CA TYR A 139 2.90 26.75 -33.83
C TYR A 139 1.81 27.69 -34.36
N TRP A 140 2.18 28.71 -35.13
CA TRP A 140 1.23 29.63 -35.78
C TRP A 140 0.27 28.94 -36.76
N LEU A 141 0.64 27.78 -37.31
CA LEU A 141 -0.23 26.94 -38.16
C LEU A 141 -1.10 25.98 -37.33
N GLY A 142 -1.04 26.05 -36.00
CA GLY A 142 -1.74 25.13 -35.11
C GLY A 142 -1.10 23.74 -35.02
N LEU A 143 0.11 23.55 -35.56
CA LEU A 143 0.82 22.28 -35.56
C LEU A 143 1.92 22.24 -34.50
N GLY A 144 2.27 21.05 -34.02
CA GLY A 144 3.41 20.86 -33.12
C GLY A 144 3.60 19.41 -32.69
N LEU A 145 4.85 19.05 -32.39
CA LEU A 145 5.26 17.75 -31.88
C LEU A 145 5.50 17.87 -30.37
N TYR A 146 4.57 17.37 -29.58
CA TYR A 146 4.61 17.51 -28.13
C TYR A 146 4.76 16.16 -27.44
N HIS A 147 5.60 16.15 -26.41
CA HIS A 147 5.62 15.12 -25.39
C HIS A 147 4.86 15.63 -24.17
N SER A 148 4.10 14.75 -23.52
CA SER A 148 3.41 15.10 -22.28
C SER A 148 3.56 14.04 -21.19
N GLY A 149 3.52 14.53 -19.95
CA GLY A 149 3.53 13.72 -18.74
C GLY A 149 2.53 14.25 -17.72
N ILE A 150 2.00 13.35 -16.89
CA ILE A 150 1.07 13.69 -15.81
C ILE A 150 1.85 13.96 -14.53
N GLN A 151 1.81 15.18 -14.04
CA GLN A 151 2.29 15.56 -12.73
C GLN A 151 1.15 15.40 -11.72
N ALA A 152 1.29 14.39 -10.86
CA ALA A 152 0.33 14.08 -9.81
C ALA A 152 0.81 14.57 -8.43
N VAL A 153 0.07 14.19 -7.39
CA VAL A 153 0.30 14.55 -5.99
C VAL A 153 1.76 14.28 -5.56
N HIS A 154 2.32 15.13 -4.70
CA HIS A 154 3.71 15.08 -4.20
C HIS A 154 4.83 15.31 -5.23
N GLY A 155 4.52 15.96 -6.36
CA GLY A 155 5.57 16.38 -7.28
C GLY A 155 6.25 15.20 -7.98
N ILE A 156 5.50 14.12 -8.22
CA ILE A 156 5.93 13.01 -9.08
C ILE A 156 5.28 13.18 -10.44
N LYS A 157 6.07 13.08 -11.49
CA LYS A 157 5.59 13.04 -12.88
C LYS A 157 5.57 11.61 -13.37
N TYR A 158 4.47 11.20 -13.99
CA TYR A 158 4.28 9.91 -14.65
C TYR A 158 4.25 10.12 -16.16
N GLU A 159 5.03 9.32 -16.87
CA GLU A 159 5.17 9.40 -18.32
C GLU A 159 5.10 8.01 -18.93
N PHE A 160 4.70 7.92 -20.20
CA PHE A 160 4.64 6.67 -20.95
C PHE A 160 5.61 6.70 -22.13
N GLY A 161 6.39 5.64 -22.28
CA GLY A 161 7.42 5.51 -23.31
C GLY A 161 7.62 4.07 -23.79
N GLY A 162 8.14 3.95 -25.01
CA GLY A 162 8.37 2.67 -25.68
C GLY A 162 9.81 2.18 -25.58
N HIS A 163 9.98 0.86 -25.58
CA HIS A 163 11.23 0.12 -25.74
C HIS A 163 10.92 -1.37 -25.98
N ASP A 164 11.85 -2.14 -26.53
CA ASP A 164 11.68 -3.58 -26.79
C ASP A 164 11.78 -4.48 -25.54
N SER A 165 11.60 -3.90 -24.34
CA SER A 165 11.66 -4.64 -23.07
C SER A 165 10.25 -5.08 -22.63
N PRO A 166 10.07 -6.30 -22.09
CA PRO A 166 8.79 -6.77 -21.53
C PRO A 166 8.54 -6.19 -20.13
N SER A 167 8.66 -4.88 -19.99
CA SER A 167 8.43 -4.15 -18.74
C SER A 167 7.42 -3.03 -18.93
N THR A 168 6.96 -2.44 -17.83
CA THR A 168 6.07 -1.28 -17.91
C THR A 168 6.72 -0.11 -18.62
N GLY A 169 5.95 0.52 -19.49
CA GLY A 169 6.33 1.77 -20.16
C GLY A 169 5.98 3.00 -19.33
N ILE A 170 5.32 2.85 -18.18
CA ILE A 170 5.08 3.94 -17.26
C ILE A 170 6.35 4.15 -16.43
N PHE A 171 6.87 5.37 -16.42
CA PHE A 171 8.02 5.74 -15.60
C PHE A 171 7.74 6.99 -14.76
N LYS A 172 8.42 7.08 -13.62
CA LYS A 172 8.37 8.21 -12.71
C LYS A 172 9.56 9.14 -13.02
N GLY A 173 9.32 10.44 -12.98
CA GLY A 173 10.34 11.47 -13.16
C GLY A 173 10.07 12.70 -12.30
N LYS A 174 11.04 13.62 -12.29
CA LYS A 174 10.86 14.92 -11.65
C LYS A 174 10.04 15.86 -12.56
N PRO A 175 9.16 16.70 -12.01
CA PRO A 175 8.44 17.70 -12.78
C PRO A 175 9.42 18.63 -13.48
N ARG A 176 9.07 19.06 -14.69
CA ARG A 176 9.88 19.97 -15.53
C ARG A 176 11.24 19.41 -16.01
N GLU A 177 11.58 18.17 -15.67
CA GLU A 177 12.81 17.52 -16.13
C GLU A 177 12.47 16.40 -17.13
N CYS A 178 12.94 16.53 -18.38
CA CYS A 178 12.91 15.45 -19.36
C CYS A 178 14.19 15.54 -20.21
N PRO A 179 15.10 14.56 -20.15
CA PRO A 179 16.36 14.62 -20.89
C PRO A 179 16.14 14.85 -22.38
N GLY A 180 16.84 15.84 -22.95
CA GLY A 180 16.78 16.15 -24.38
C GLY A 180 15.53 16.92 -24.84
N LEU A 181 14.57 17.22 -23.96
CA LEU A 181 13.36 17.98 -24.31
C LEU A 181 13.27 19.30 -23.54
N MET A 182 12.76 20.34 -24.20
CA MET A 182 12.54 21.63 -23.55
C MET A 182 11.16 21.67 -22.90
N PHE A 183 11.13 21.97 -21.60
CA PHE A 183 9.87 22.19 -20.89
C PHE A 183 9.18 23.46 -21.40
N ARG A 184 7.91 23.33 -21.78
CA ARG A 184 7.11 24.44 -22.30
C ARG A 184 6.20 25.04 -21.24
N LYS A 185 5.33 24.22 -20.64
CA LYS A 185 4.35 24.67 -19.64
C LYS A 185 3.74 23.51 -18.85
N SER A 186 3.13 23.85 -17.71
CA SER A 186 2.23 22.98 -16.96
C SER A 186 0.79 23.48 -17.12
N ILE A 187 -0.15 22.60 -17.42
CA ILE A 187 -1.57 22.91 -17.57
C ILE A 187 -2.34 22.16 -16.49
N LEU A 188 -3.14 22.85 -15.68
CA LEU A 188 -4.09 22.16 -14.79
C LEU A 188 -5.13 21.45 -15.65
N ILE A 189 -5.23 20.13 -15.55
CA ILE A 189 -6.16 19.35 -16.37
C ILE A 189 -7.36 18.85 -15.57
N VAL A 190 -7.12 18.35 -14.35
CA VAL A 190 -8.17 17.80 -13.46
C VAL A 190 -7.82 18.04 -12.00
N ARG A 191 -8.79 17.82 -11.12
CA ARG A 191 -8.58 17.71 -9.69
C ARG A 191 -9.07 16.33 -9.24
N THR A 192 -8.30 15.66 -8.40
CA THR A 192 -8.62 14.31 -7.91
C THR A 192 -8.70 14.30 -6.39
N ASP A 193 -9.61 13.52 -5.81
CA ASP A 193 -9.70 13.26 -4.37
C ASP A 193 -8.78 12.10 -3.91
N LEU A 194 -8.02 11.53 -4.85
CA LEU A 194 -7.05 10.49 -4.59
C LEU A 194 -5.78 11.06 -3.94
N GLY A 195 -5.38 10.41 -2.85
CA GLY A 195 -4.11 10.65 -2.19
C GLY A 195 -2.91 10.09 -2.96
N PRO A 196 -1.69 10.35 -2.48
CA PRO A 196 -0.46 9.98 -3.19
C PRO A 196 -0.31 8.46 -3.38
N HIS A 197 -0.63 7.70 -2.34
CA HIS A 197 -0.59 6.23 -2.38
C HIS A 197 -1.68 5.67 -3.31
N GLU A 198 -2.88 6.25 -3.30
CA GLU A 198 -3.97 5.83 -4.20
C GLU A 198 -3.62 6.12 -5.66
N VAL A 199 -3.03 7.28 -5.96
CA VAL A 199 -2.49 7.60 -7.29
C VAL A 199 -1.39 6.62 -7.68
N HIS A 200 -0.49 6.27 -6.76
CA HIS A 200 0.55 5.29 -7.05
C HIS A 200 -0.03 3.93 -7.41
N LYS A 201 -0.97 3.43 -6.62
CA LYS A 201 -1.67 2.16 -6.86
C LYS A 201 -2.47 2.21 -8.17
N PHE A 202 -3.14 3.32 -8.45
CA PHE A 202 -3.81 3.57 -9.72
C PHE A 202 -2.84 3.45 -10.90
N MET A 203 -1.67 4.07 -10.81
CA MET A 203 -0.64 4.01 -11.86
C MET A 203 -0.05 2.60 -12.02
N GLU A 204 0.15 1.85 -10.93
CA GLU A 204 0.59 0.45 -10.98
C GLU A 204 -0.43 -0.45 -11.67
N GLU A 205 -1.71 -0.31 -11.36
CA GLU A 205 -2.76 -1.06 -12.03
C GLU A 205 -2.87 -0.66 -13.52
N LEU A 206 -2.76 0.63 -13.82
CA LEU A 206 -2.74 1.13 -15.19
C LEU A 206 -1.53 0.59 -15.97
N SER A 207 -0.39 0.42 -15.31
CA SER A 207 0.86 -0.06 -15.89
C SER A 207 0.70 -1.39 -16.64
N LYS A 208 -0.20 -2.27 -16.19
CA LYS A 208 -0.52 -3.56 -16.82
C LYS A 208 -1.01 -3.40 -18.27
N ARG A 209 -1.62 -2.27 -18.60
CA ARG A 209 -2.11 -1.92 -19.95
C ARG A 209 -1.11 -1.09 -20.75
N TYR A 210 -0.10 -0.52 -20.12
CA TYR A 210 0.90 0.36 -20.72
C TYR A 210 2.28 -0.28 -20.64
N MET A 211 2.43 -1.43 -21.29
CA MET A 211 3.73 -2.08 -21.51
C MET A 211 4.55 -1.29 -22.53
N ARG A 212 5.88 -1.32 -22.41
CA ARG A 212 6.80 -0.64 -23.35
C ARG A 212 6.62 -1.10 -24.78
N THR A 213 6.40 -2.40 -24.98
CA THR A 213 6.14 -3.02 -26.29
C THR A 213 4.81 -2.59 -26.90
N SER A 214 3.90 -2.00 -26.11
CA SER A 214 2.61 -1.50 -26.60
C SER A 214 2.64 -0.04 -27.05
N TYR A 215 3.78 0.63 -26.94
CA TYR A 215 3.92 2.03 -27.33
C TYR A 215 3.85 2.17 -28.85
N ASN A 216 3.00 3.07 -29.32
CA ASN A 216 2.87 3.41 -30.73
C ASN A 216 2.84 4.93 -30.89
N LEU A 217 3.72 5.46 -31.75
CA LEU A 217 3.89 6.90 -31.96
C LEU A 217 2.59 7.63 -32.35
N ILE A 218 1.65 6.96 -33.02
CA ILE A 218 0.42 7.55 -33.55
C ILE A 218 -0.76 7.25 -32.63
N ILE A 219 -1.03 5.98 -32.34
CA ILE A 219 -2.31 5.56 -31.74
C ILE A 219 -2.24 5.29 -30.23
N LYS A 220 -1.04 5.14 -29.64
CA LYS A 220 -0.86 4.83 -28.22
C LYS A 220 0.48 5.35 -27.71
N ASN A 221 0.57 6.67 -27.60
CA ASN A 221 1.77 7.40 -27.19
C ASN A 221 1.59 8.06 -25.81
N CYS A 222 2.57 8.87 -25.41
CA CYS A 222 2.52 9.65 -24.17
C CYS A 222 1.27 10.55 -24.03
N ASN A 223 0.78 11.13 -25.11
CA ASN A 223 -0.41 12.00 -25.11
C ASN A 223 -1.69 11.18 -24.90
N TYR A 224 -1.78 10.01 -25.54
CA TYR A 224 -2.88 9.06 -25.31
C TYR A 224 -2.92 8.64 -23.83
N PHE A 225 -1.76 8.29 -23.27
CA PHE A 225 -1.63 7.95 -21.86
C PHE A 225 -2.10 9.09 -20.95
N CYS A 226 -1.63 10.32 -21.17
CA CYS A 226 -2.02 11.47 -20.36
C CYS A 226 -3.54 11.75 -20.43
N ASN A 227 -4.12 11.61 -21.62
CA ASN A 227 -5.57 11.74 -21.80
C ASN A 227 -6.34 10.65 -21.04
N ASP A 228 -5.97 9.39 -21.20
CA ASP A 228 -6.60 8.24 -20.51
C ASP A 228 -6.48 8.36 -18.98
N VAL A 229 -5.32 8.80 -18.47
CA VAL A 229 -5.13 9.09 -17.04
C VAL A 229 -6.05 10.22 -16.59
N SER A 230 -6.11 11.32 -17.33
CA SER A 230 -6.93 12.48 -16.95
C SER A 230 -8.41 12.11 -16.83
N LEU A 231 -8.93 11.30 -17.76
CA LEU A 231 -10.33 10.85 -17.75
C LEU A 231 -10.64 9.89 -16.61
N ARG A 232 -9.65 9.15 -16.09
CA ARG A 232 -9.84 8.17 -15.03
C ARG A 232 -9.57 8.70 -13.62
N LEU A 233 -8.86 9.82 -13.50
CA LEU A 233 -8.58 10.49 -12.23
C LEU A 233 -9.65 11.51 -11.83
N THR A 234 -10.63 11.76 -12.70
CA THR A 234 -11.80 12.64 -12.44
C THR A 234 -12.94 11.83 -11.87
#